data_AF-A0A352XX56-F1
#
_entry.id   AF-A0A352XX56-F1
#
_cell.length_a   1.000
_cell.length_b   1.000
_cell.length_c   1.000
_cell.angle_alpha   90.00
_cell.angle_beta   90.00
_cell.angle_gamma   90.00
#
_symmetry.space_group_name_H-M   'P 1'
#
loop_
_entity.id
_entity.type
_entity.pdbx_description
1 polymer ?
#
loop_
_entity_poly.entity_id
_entity_poly.type
_entity_poly.pdbx_seq_one_letter_code
_entity_poly.pdbx_strand_id
1 'polypeptide(L)'
;MADRREDTEGYTRSLEILRLCLTPAGFVASPIDVDNYARVWARDGVITGLAALASGDGELMMGMKRTLTTLGKHQGPHGEIPSNVTVDGG
;
A
#
# COMPACT_ATOMS: atom_id res chain seq x y z
N MET A 1 13.02 18.82 24.18
CA MET A 1 12.94 18.81 22.70
C MET A 1 13.88 17.72 22.23
N ALA A 2 13.33 16.56 21.89
CA ALA A 2 14.13 15.40 21.46
C ALA A 2 14.80 15.69 20.11
N ASP A 3 16.00 15.11 19.95
CA ASP A 3 16.92 15.31 18.83
C ASP A 3 16.31 14.80 17.52
N ARG A 4 16.25 15.67 16.52
CA ARG A 4 15.56 15.49 15.24
C ARG A 4 16.43 14.74 14.20
N ARG A 5 17.30 13.86 14.68
CA ARG A 5 18.36 13.19 13.89
C ARG A 5 18.20 11.67 13.84
N GLU A 6 17.50 11.06 14.80
CA GLU A 6 17.11 9.64 14.72
C GLU A 6 15.90 9.41 13.79
N ASP A 7 15.12 10.47 13.51
CA ASP A 7 13.95 10.45 12.62
C ASP A 7 14.29 10.16 11.14
N THR A 8 15.55 10.35 10.70
CA THR A 8 15.87 10.30 9.25
C THR A 8 16.12 8.89 8.72
N GLU A 9 16.77 7.99 9.46
CA GLU A 9 17.06 6.63 8.96
C GLU A 9 15.79 5.78 8.95
N GLY A 10 15.03 5.80 10.06
CA GLY A 10 13.76 5.07 10.16
C GLY A 10 12.75 5.54 9.12
N TYR A 11 12.64 6.85 8.90
CA TYR A 11 11.78 7.41 7.84
C TYR A 11 12.23 6.95 6.45
N THR A 12 13.53 7.08 6.13
CA THR A 12 14.06 6.70 4.81
C THR A 12 13.83 5.22 4.52
N ARG A 13 14.15 4.33 5.47
CA ARG A 13 13.92 2.89 5.32
C ARG A 13 12.42 2.55 5.24
N SER A 14 11.58 3.29 5.96
CA SER A 14 10.13 3.12 5.86
C SER A 14 9.65 3.43 4.44
N LEU A 15 10.12 4.51 3.82
CA LEU A 15 9.81 4.83 2.42
C LEU A 15 10.32 3.76 1.45
N GLU A 16 11.50 3.20 1.67
CA GLU A 16 12.03 2.08 0.88
C GLU A 16 11.12 0.86 0.96
N ILE A 17 10.67 0.49 2.16
CA ILE A 17 9.71 -0.62 2.35
C ILE A 17 8.38 -0.33 1.63
N LEU A 18 7.85 0.89 1.72
CA LEU A 18 6.64 1.27 1.00
C LEU A 18 6.79 1.08 -0.51
N ARG A 19 7.95 1.44 -1.08
CA ARG A 19 8.25 1.24 -2.51
C ARG A 19 8.34 -0.23 -2.87
N LEU A 20 8.91 -1.07 -1.99
CA LEU A 20 8.96 -2.52 -2.21
C LEU A 20 7.56 -3.17 -2.17
N CYS A 21 6.63 -2.61 -1.38
CA CYS A 21 5.24 -3.06 -1.35
C CYS A 21 4.41 -2.57 -2.55
N LEU A 22 4.99 -1.78 -3.46
CA LEU A 22 4.24 -1.15 -4.53
C LEU A 22 4.14 -2.04 -5.77
N THR A 23 2.92 -2.21 -6.28
CA THR A 23 2.66 -2.97 -7.51
C THR A 23 1.83 -2.16 -8.52
N PRO A 24 1.63 -2.66 -9.75
CA PRO A 24 0.68 -2.08 -10.70
C PRO A 24 -0.77 -2.08 -10.19
N ALA A 25 -1.15 -2.98 -9.28
CA ALA A 25 -2.49 -3.03 -8.70
C ALA A 25 -2.64 -2.14 -7.43
N GLY A 26 -1.53 -1.71 -6.83
CA GLY A 26 -1.53 -0.94 -5.58
C GLY A 26 -0.55 -1.52 -4.55
N PHE A 27 -0.75 -1.20 -3.28
CA PHE A 27 0.07 -1.70 -2.19
C PHE A 27 -0.31 -3.13 -1.80
N VAL A 28 0.67 -4.03 -1.76
CA VAL A 28 0.56 -5.33 -1.09
C VAL A 28 0.88 -5.19 0.40
N ALA A 29 0.44 -6.16 1.20
CA ALA A 29 0.68 -6.12 2.65
C ALA A 29 2.14 -6.43 3.04
N SER A 30 2.89 -7.14 2.19
CA SER A 30 4.30 -7.47 2.39
C SER A 30 5.03 -7.55 1.05
N PRO A 31 6.29 -7.09 0.95
CA PRO A 31 7.10 -7.26 -0.27
C PRO A 31 7.67 -8.67 -0.42
N ILE A 32 7.64 -9.46 0.65
CA ILE A 32 8.09 -10.85 0.64
C ILE A 32 6.90 -11.74 0.32
N ASP A 33 7.00 -12.47 -0.79
CA ASP A 33 6.00 -13.43 -1.24
C ASP A 33 6.15 -14.77 -0.50
N VAL A 34 5.73 -14.78 0.76
CA VAL A 34 5.53 -16.01 1.54
C VAL A 34 4.02 -16.20 1.70
N ASP A 35 3.52 -17.40 1.40
CA ASP A 35 2.15 -17.82 1.67
C ASP A 35 1.03 -16.94 1.07
N ASN A 36 1.09 -16.64 -0.24
CA ASN A 36 -0.05 -16.03 -0.98
C ASN A 36 -0.34 -14.56 -0.59
N TYR A 37 0.69 -13.82 -0.14
CA TYR A 37 0.62 -12.41 0.27
C TYR A 37 0.80 -11.40 -0.87
N ALA A 38 1.03 -11.84 -2.10
CA ALA A 38 1.00 -11.01 -3.32
C ALA A 38 -0.44 -10.57 -3.68
N ARG A 39 -1.13 -9.96 -2.71
CA ARG A 39 -2.50 -9.47 -2.79
C ARG A 39 -2.58 -8.05 -2.27
N VAL A 40 -3.45 -7.25 -2.90
CA VAL A 40 -3.85 -5.97 -2.35
C VAL A 40 -4.83 -6.25 -1.21
N TRP A 41 -4.39 -6.08 0.03
CA TRP A 41 -5.26 -6.16 1.21
C TRP A 41 -5.88 -4.79 1.48
N ALA A 42 -7.21 -4.73 1.63
CA ALA A 42 -7.90 -3.45 1.71
C ALA A 42 -7.44 -2.60 2.90
N ARG A 43 -7.36 -3.20 4.09
CA ARG A 43 -6.91 -2.51 5.30
C ARG A 43 -5.45 -2.03 5.16
N ASP A 44 -4.56 -2.97 4.89
CA ASP A 44 -3.11 -2.74 4.87
C ASP A 44 -2.74 -1.76 3.76
N GLY A 45 -3.31 -1.93 2.57
CA GLY A 45 -3.10 -1.04 1.44
C GLY A 45 -3.61 0.38 1.67
N VAL A 46 -4.73 0.56 2.38
CA VAL A 46 -5.26 1.89 2.73
C VAL A 46 -4.40 2.57 3.80
N ILE A 47 -4.02 1.88 4.88
CA ILE A 47 -3.18 2.46 5.93
C ILE A 47 -1.80 2.86 5.37
N THR A 48 -1.19 1.98 4.58
CA THR A 48 0.06 2.22 3.84
C THR A 48 -0.10 3.40 2.89
N GLY A 49 -1.24 3.48 2.19
CA GLY A 49 -1.58 4.58 1.31
C GLY A 49 -1.74 5.93 2.02
N LEU A 50 -2.24 5.96 3.27
CA LEU A 50 -2.28 7.19 4.05
C LEU A 50 -0.87 7.68 4.41
N ALA A 51 0.03 6.76 4.78
CA ALA A 51 1.45 7.10 5.01
C ALA A 51 2.12 7.61 3.73
N ALA A 52 1.81 7.01 2.58
CA ALA A 52 2.26 7.47 1.26
C ALA A 52 1.77 8.88 0.90
N LEU A 53 0.53 9.24 1.28
CA LEU A 53 0.04 10.61 1.12
C LEU A 53 0.76 11.58 2.04
N ALA A 54 1.01 11.17 3.29
CA ALA A 54 1.71 11.99 4.28
C ALA A 54 3.20 12.24 3.94
N SER A 55 3.85 11.33 3.21
CA SER A 55 5.25 11.49 2.80
C SER A 55 5.46 12.52 1.69
N GLY A 56 4.41 12.85 0.92
CA GLY A 56 4.51 13.71 -0.26
C GLY A 56 5.25 13.08 -1.45
N ASP A 57 5.57 11.79 -1.39
CA ASP A 57 6.23 11.06 -2.47
C ASP A 57 5.24 10.74 -3.59
N GLY A 58 5.42 11.37 -4.76
CA GLY A 58 4.48 11.26 -5.88
C GLY A 58 4.25 9.83 -6.40
N GLU A 59 5.26 8.96 -6.34
CA GLU A 59 5.11 7.56 -6.77
C GLU A 59 4.25 6.77 -5.78
N LEU A 60 4.51 6.95 -4.49
CA LEU A 60 3.74 6.31 -3.43
C LEU A 60 2.29 6.83 -3.39
N MET A 61 2.08 8.12 -3.62
CA MET A 61 0.74 8.72 -3.77
C MET A 61 -0.02 8.11 -4.95
N MET A 62 0.65 7.91 -6.09
CA MET A 62 0.09 7.18 -7.23
C MET A 62 -0.22 5.73 -6.86
N GLY A 63 0.56 5.11 -5.99
CA GLY A 63 0.27 3.81 -5.37
C GLY A 63 -1.07 3.78 -4.65
N MET A 64 -1.35 4.76 -3.78
CA MET A 64 -2.63 4.87 -3.08
C MET A 64 -3.81 4.98 -4.06
N LYS A 65 -3.67 5.78 -5.12
CA LYS A 65 -4.69 5.86 -6.18
C LYS A 65 -4.94 4.50 -6.84
N ARG A 66 -3.88 3.73 -7.14
CA ARG A 66 -4.02 2.38 -7.71
C ARG A 66 -4.71 1.44 -6.74
N THR A 67 -4.34 1.44 -5.47
CA THR A 67 -4.99 0.65 -4.41
C THR A 67 -6.51 0.92 -4.37
N LEU A 68 -6.93 2.18 -4.27
CA LEU A 68 -8.36 2.53 -4.22
C LEU A 68 -9.09 2.13 -5.50
N THR A 69 -8.45 2.33 -6.66
CA THR A 69 -9.02 1.94 -7.96
C THR A 69 -9.23 0.43 -8.04
N THR A 70 -8.25 -0.36 -7.59
CA THR A 70 -8.34 -1.84 -7.59
C THR A 70 -9.43 -2.33 -6.65
N LEU A 71 -9.49 -1.80 -5.42
CA LEU A 71 -10.54 -2.17 -4.47
C LEU A 71 -11.94 -1.80 -4.99
N GLY A 72 -12.08 -0.60 -5.56
CA GLY A 72 -13.35 -0.14 -6.14
C GLY A 72 -13.79 -0.97 -7.35
N LYS A 73 -12.86 -1.43 -8.19
CA LYS A 73 -13.17 -2.33 -9.32
C LYS A 73 -13.71 -3.69 -8.88
N HIS A 74 -13.35 -4.14 -7.68
CA HIS A 74 -13.77 -5.43 -7.13
C HIS A 74 -14.86 -5.27 -6.06
N GLN A 75 -15.51 -4.10 -6.00
CA GLN A 75 -16.62 -3.86 -5.08
C GLN A 75 -17.79 -4.81 -5.39
N GLY A 76 -18.35 -5.42 -4.35
CA GLY A 76 -19.50 -6.32 -4.43
C GLY A 76 -20.79 -5.62 -4.84
N PRO A 77 -21.83 -6.38 -5.23
CA PRO A 77 -23.10 -5.84 -5.72
C PRO A 77 -23.88 -5.00 -4.68
N HIS A 78 -23.56 -5.11 -3.39
CA HIS A 78 -24.16 -4.28 -2.34
C HIS A 78 -23.21 -3.21 -1.78
N GLY A 79 -22.07 -3.02 -2.44
CA GLY A 79 -21.09 -1.99 -2.08
C GLY A 79 -19.99 -2.49 -1.16
N GLU A 80 -19.89 -3.79 -0.89
CA GLU A 80 -18.85 -4.36 -0.04
C GLU A 80 -17.47 -4.22 -0.69
N ILE A 81 -16.49 -3.76 0.07
CA ILE A 81 -15.09 -3.76 -0.37
C ILE A 81 -14.47 -5.10 0.02
N PRO A 82 -13.82 -5.82 -0.93
CA PRO A 82 -13.20 -7.12 -0.63
C PRO A 82 -12.08 -6.96 0.40
N SER A 83 -11.88 -7.99 1.24
CA SER A 83 -10.80 -7.98 2.24
C SER A 83 -9.42 -8.04 1.59
N ASN A 84 -9.29 -8.75 0.47
CA ASN A 84 -8.12 -8.75 -0.40
C ASN A 84 -8.47 -9.02 -1.87
N VAL A 85 -7.58 -8.60 -2.77
CA VAL A 85 -7.67 -8.83 -4.22
C VAL A 85 -6.34 -9.42 -4.70
N THR A 86 -6.39 -10.53 -5.43
CA THR A 86 -5.20 -11.14 -6.05
C THR A 86 -4.67 -10.24 -7.15
N VAL A 87 -3.35 -10.05 -7.22
CA VAL A 87 -2.72 -9.10 -8.17
C VAL A 87 -2.71 -9.65 -9.61
N ASP A 88 -2.96 -10.95 -9.78
CA ASP A 88 -3.28 -11.56 -11.07
C ASP A 88 -4.79 -11.45 -11.29
N GLY A 89 -5.21 -10.73 -12.33
CA GLY A 89 -6.62 -10.55 -12.69
C GLY A 89 -7.30 -11.83 -13.19
N GLY A 90 -7.25 -12.91 -12.41
CA GLY A 90 -7.92 -14.19 -12.63
C GLY A 90 -9.13 -14.35 -11.73
#